data_AF-W2JX43-F1
#
_entry.id   AF-W2JX43-F1
#
_cell.length_a   1.000
_cell.length_b   1.000
_cell.length_c   1.000
_cell.angle_alpha   90.00
_cell.angle_beta   90.00
_cell.angle_gamma   90.00
#
_symmetry.space_group_name_H-M   'P 1'
#
loop_
_entity.id
_entity.type
_entity.pdbx_description
1 polymer ?
#
loop_
_entity_poly.entity_id
_entity_poly.type
_entity_poly.pdbx_seq_one_letter_code
_entity_poly.pdbx_strand_id
1 'polypeptide(L)'
;MFKNILDVYNKTEDMVGFMVGDNCSTNQTIETKRGVPLVGCASHRFNQAVGKYLAPHEALLTEVHDLMVELRKENNLAELKKHTELLPVKRNVTRWSSTFAMVERYVRIRQDIKKVVAVEELIPTGGKHRKLLALFEHIKTFENVCKRLQRDETNMADVRLLFDSLVGKYPVMGEHLKSAAKIAHTPAFEAGVVKVINRSALSTAETTALKRFVVKDTTGKKREEREEDYASMLLQGKKKKTSSSTARYVQLVQLIPHLEHPRATVFAVQARSDTSTPRHDACEF
;
A
#
# COMPACT_ATOMS: atom_id res chain seq x y z
N MET A 1 8.39 -21.01 -14.09
CA MET A 1 8.76 -19.75 -13.41
C MET A 1 8.28 -19.74 -11.96
N PHE A 2 6.97 -19.79 -11.70
CA PHE A 2 6.43 -19.80 -10.33
C PHE A 2 6.92 -20.99 -9.46
N LYS A 3 6.82 -22.23 -9.96
CA LYS A 3 7.33 -23.43 -9.26
C LYS A 3 8.82 -23.33 -8.94
N ASN A 4 9.62 -23.01 -9.97
CA ASN A 4 11.08 -22.88 -9.85
C ASN A 4 11.51 -21.92 -8.75
N ILE A 5 10.71 -20.87 -8.47
CA ILE A 5 11.03 -19.90 -7.41
C ILE A 5 10.66 -20.46 -6.05
N LEU A 6 9.50 -21.09 -5.90
CA LEU A 6 9.17 -21.79 -4.67
C LEU A 6 10.19 -22.90 -4.37
N ASP A 7 10.70 -23.59 -5.39
CA ASP A 7 11.73 -24.62 -5.27
C ASP A 7 13.05 -24.06 -4.69
N VAL A 8 13.46 -22.82 -5.06
CA VAL A 8 14.64 -22.14 -4.46
C VAL A 8 14.49 -21.99 -2.96
N TYR A 9 13.27 -21.73 -2.48
CA TYR A 9 12.97 -21.57 -1.05
C TYR A 9 12.49 -22.87 -0.39
N ASN A 10 12.59 -24.01 -1.08
CA ASN A 10 12.10 -25.31 -0.64
C ASN A 10 10.62 -25.26 -0.19
N LYS A 11 9.79 -24.56 -0.97
CA LYS A 11 8.35 -24.38 -0.74
C LYS A 11 7.57 -25.06 -1.86
N THR A 12 6.35 -25.46 -1.55
CA THR A 12 5.40 -26.01 -2.51
C THR A 12 4.26 -25.04 -2.78
N GLU A 13 3.60 -25.18 -3.93
CA GLU A 13 2.50 -24.28 -4.32
C GLU A 13 1.36 -24.26 -3.29
N ASP A 14 1.11 -25.35 -2.58
CA ASP A 14 0.06 -25.43 -1.56
C ASP A 14 0.41 -24.70 -0.26
N MET A 15 1.68 -24.36 -0.06
CA MET A 15 2.11 -23.52 1.06
C MET A 15 1.80 -22.03 0.80
N VAL A 16 1.48 -21.62 -0.42
CA VAL A 16 1.17 -20.21 -0.70
C VAL A 16 -0.20 -19.86 -0.14
N GLY A 17 -0.24 -18.92 0.80
CA GLY A 17 -1.46 -18.48 1.46
C GLY A 17 -2.17 -17.39 0.65
N PHE A 18 -1.43 -16.36 0.26
CA PHE A 18 -1.90 -15.23 -0.55
C PHE A 18 -0.73 -14.60 -1.30
N MET A 19 -1.07 -13.75 -2.27
CA MET A 19 -0.14 -12.96 -3.05
C MET A 19 -0.29 -11.48 -2.70
N VAL A 20 0.81 -10.74 -2.68
CA VAL A 20 0.81 -9.28 -2.66
C VAL A 20 1.48 -8.78 -3.92
N GLY A 21 0.82 -7.93 -4.67
CA GLY A 21 1.37 -7.44 -5.94
C GLY A 21 0.48 -6.37 -6.56
N ASP A 22 0.97 -5.76 -7.63
CA ASP A 22 0.11 -4.90 -8.44
C ASP A 22 -1.01 -5.72 -9.11
N ASN A 23 -2.09 -5.04 -9.49
CA ASN A 23 -3.24 -5.70 -10.11
C ASN A 23 -3.04 -5.85 -11.63
N CYS A 24 -1.81 -6.10 -12.09
CA CYS A 24 -1.57 -6.36 -13.50
C CYS A 24 -2.24 -7.68 -13.92
N SER A 25 -2.56 -7.82 -15.22
CA SER A 25 -3.24 -9.00 -15.77
C SER A 25 -2.50 -10.31 -15.48
N THR A 26 -1.17 -10.26 -15.37
CA THR A 26 -0.34 -11.42 -15.04
C THR A 26 -0.61 -11.90 -13.61
N ASN A 27 -0.58 -10.99 -12.63
CA ASN A 27 -0.85 -11.31 -11.23
C ASN A 27 -2.29 -11.79 -11.03
N GLN A 28 -3.26 -11.16 -11.70
CA GLN A 28 -4.66 -11.63 -11.70
C GLN A 28 -4.79 -13.04 -12.30
N THR A 29 -4.09 -13.31 -13.41
CA THR A 29 -4.11 -14.64 -14.03
C THR A 29 -3.49 -15.70 -13.12
N ILE A 30 -2.42 -15.36 -12.40
CA ILE A 30 -1.79 -16.27 -11.43
C ILE A 30 -2.75 -16.53 -10.26
N GLU A 31 -3.31 -15.48 -9.66
CA GLU A 31 -4.35 -15.55 -8.62
C GLU A 31 -5.47 -16.53 -9.03
N THR A 32 -6.06 -16.32 -10.22
CA THR A 32 -7.23 -17.07 -10.66
C THR A 32 -6.88 -18.52 -10.98
N LYS A 33 -5.73 -18.77 -11.62
CA LYS A 33 -5.25 -20.14 -11.91
C LYS A 33 -4.88 -20.91 -10.64
N ARG A 34 -4.53 -20.22 -9.56
CA ARG A 34 -4.06 -20.84 -8.31
C ARG A 34 -5.10 -20.86 -7.20
N GLY A 35 -6.16 -20.05 -7.30
CA GLY A 35 -7.20 -19.94 -6.28
C GLY A 35 -6.67 -19.41 -4.94
N VAL A 36 -5.63 -18.58 -4.97
CA VAL A 36 -5.07 -17.90 -3.79
C VAL A 36 -5.43 -16.42 -3.83
N PRO A 37 -5.79 -15.76 -2.72
CA PRO A 37 -6.15 -14.35 -2.75
C PRO A 37 -5.00 -13.45 -3.19
N LEU A 38 -5.30 -12.41 -3.98
CA LEU A 38 -4.38 -11.32 -4.32
C LEU A 38 -4.74 -10.05 -3.55
N VAL A 39 -3.79 -9.58 -2.75
CA VAL A 39 -3.82 -8.27 -2.09
C VAL A 39 -3.18 -7.24 -3.02
N GLY A 40 -3.94 -6.21 -3.36
CA GLY A 40 -3.45 -5.15 -4.23
C GLY A 40 -2.38 -4.30 -3.56
N CYS A 41 -1.29 -4.02 -4.28
CA CYS A 41 -0.20 -3.17 -3.80
C CYS A 41 -0.70 -1.77 -3.41
N ALA A 42 -0.54 -1.41 -2.14
CA ALA A 42 -0.94 -0.11 -1.60
C ALA A 42 -0.24 1.05 -2.32
N SER A 43 1.08 0.95 -2.51
CA SER A 43 1.89 1.94 -3.22
C SER A 43 1.41 2.17 -4.66
N HIS A 44 1.01 1.09 -5.35
CA HIS A 44 0.48 1.18 -6.71
C HIS A 44 -0.88 1.88 -6.75
N ARG A 45 -1.82 1.49 -5.87
CA ARG A 45 -3.13 2.15 -5.73
C ARG A 45 -2.98 3.64 -5.39
N PHE A 46 -2.04 3.94 -4.50
CA PHE A 46 -1.72 5.31 -4.11
C PHE A 46 -1.14 6.12 -5.27
N ASN A 47 -0.21 5.56 -6.04
CA ASN A 47 0.35 6.19 -7.24
C ASN A 47 -0.75 6.55 -8.26
N GLN A 48 -1.69 5.65 -8.52
CA GLN A 48 -2.82 5.93 -9.41
C GLN A 48 -3.75 7.03 -8.86
N ALA A 49 -4.02 7.02 -7.55
CA ALA A 49 -4.82 8.05 -6.89
C ALA A 49 -4.17 9.44 -6.98
N VAL A 50 -2.85 9.54 -6.74
CA VAL A 50 -2.09 10.78 -6.90
C VAL A 50 -2.14 11.26 -8.35
N GLY A 51 -2.04 10.36 -9.32
CA GLY A 51 -2.20 10.70 -10.74
C GLY A 51 -3.53 11.41 -11.04
N LYS A 52 -4.64 10.90 -10.52
CA LYS A 52 -5.96 11.56 -10.65
C LYS A 52 -6.01 12.93 -10.00
N TYR A 53 -5.38 13.10 -8.84
CA TYR A 53 -5.30 14.39 -8.16
C TYR A 53 -4.44 15.41 -8.92
N LEU A 54 -3.35 14.97 -9.55
CA LEU A 54 -2.44 15.86 -10.29
C LEU A 54 -2.97 16.25 -11.68
N ALA A 55 -3.87 15.46 -12.28
CA ALA A 55 -4.37 15.70 -13.63
C ALA A 55 -4.88 17.13 -13.90
N PRO A 56 -5.65 17.79 -12.99
CA PRO A 56 -6.08 19.17 -13.19
C PRO A 56 -4.94 20.21 -13.15
N HIS A 57 -3.78 19.83 -12.59
CA HIS A 57 -2.61 20.70 -12.45
C HIS A 57 -1.56 20.49 -13.55
N GLU A 58 -1.85 19.62 -14.52
CA GLU A 58 -0.85 19.14 -15.48
C GLU A 58 -0.25 20.28 -16.32
N ALA A 59 -1.06 21.24 -16.78
CA ALA A 59 -0.56 22.40 -17.52
C ALA A 59 0.49 23.20 -16.73
N LEU A 60 0.24 23.43 -15.44
CA LEU A 60 1.14 24.16 -14.56
C LEU A 60 2.43 23.36 -14.27
N LEU A 61 2.32 22.04 -14.16
CA LEU A 61 3.46 21.15 -13.98
C LEU A 61 4.30 21.03 -15.26
N THR A 62 3.67 21.10 -16.43
CA THR A 62 4.36 21.13 -17.73
C THR A 62 5.18 22.40 -17.89
N GLU A 63 4.67 23.57 -17.53
CA GLU A 63 5.46 24.81 -17.55
C GLU A 63 6.75 24.72 -16.72
N VAL A 64 6.66 24.12 -15.52
CA VAL A 64 7.86 23.88 -14.69
C VAL A 64 8.78 22.84 -15.33
N HIS A 65 8.22 21.80 -15.95
CA HIS A 65 9.00 20.79 -16.65
C HIS A 65 9.79 21.41 -17.81
N ASP A 66 9.16 22.22 -18.64
CA ASP A 66 9.78 22.85 -19.81
C ASP A 66 10.89 23.81 -19.36
N LEU A 67 10.64 24.63 -18.33
CA LEU A 67 11.68 25.44 -17.70
C LEU A 67 12.86 24.60 -17.20
N MET A 68 12.59 23.47 -16.54
CA MET A 68 13.64 22.56 -16.05
C MET A 68 14.42 21.89 -17.18
N VAL A 69 13.80 21.66 -18.34
CA VAL A 69 14.48 21.17 -19.54
C VAL A 69 15.41 22.25 -20.10
N GLU A 70 14.92 23.48 -20.23
CA GLU A 70 15.69 24.61 -20.76
C GLU A 70 16.88 24.98 -19.89
N LEU A 71 16.72 24.92 -18.56
CA LEU A 71 17.81 25.14 -17.60
C LEU A 71 18.91 24.08 -17.66
N ARG A 72 18.66 22.90 -18.26
CA ARG A 72 19.67 21.85 -18.42
C ARG A 72 20.51 22.00 -19.69
N LYS A 73 20.16 22.92 -20.59
CA LYS A 73 21.01 23.27 -21.75
C LYS A 73 22.32 23.86 -21.24
N GLU A 74 23.43 23.55 -21.93
CA GLU A 74 24.79 23.81 -21.43
C GLU A 74 25.03 25.25 -20.99
N ASN A 75 24.68 26.23 -21.84
CA ASN A 75 24.86 27.66 -21.54
C ASN A 75 24.02 28.11 -20.33
N ASN A 76 22.75 27.72 -20.29
CA ASN A 76 21.84 28.06 -19.19
C ASN A 76 22.27 27.40 -17.88
N LEU A 77 22.73 26.15 -17.95
CA LEU A 77 23.20 25.41 -16.79
C LEU A 77 24.52 25.99 -16.26
N ALA A 78 25.43 26.38 -17.15
CA ALA A 78 26.68 27.03 -16.79
C ALA A 78 26.42 28.36 -16.08
N GLU A 79 25.44 29.15 -16.57
CA GLU A 79 25.02 30.38 -15.92
C GLU A 79 24.36 30.11 -14.56
N LEU A 80 23.40 29.17 -14.49
CA LEU A 80 22.73 28.81 -13.24
C LEU A 80 23.72 28.35 -12.15
N LYS A 81 24.76 27.60 -12.53
CA LYS A 81 25.81 27.10 -11.63
C LYS A 81 26.62 28.21 -10.96
N LYS A 82 26.65 29.42 -11.51
CA LYS A 82 27.27 30.58 -10.86
C LYS A 82 26.50 31.05 -9.63
N HIS A 83 25.22 30.68 -9.54
CA HIS A 83 24.28 31.17 -8.53
C HIS A 83 23.82 30.09 -7.55
N THR A 84 23.90 28.82 -7.93
CA THR A 84 23.51 27.69 -7.06
C THR A 84 24.24 26.40 -7.44
N GLU A 85 24.52 25.56 -6.45
CA GLU A 85 25.04 24.20 -6.65
C GLU A 85 23.93 23.20 -7.04
N LEU A 86 22.66 23.60 -6.86
CA LEU A 86 21.51 22.74 -7.08
C LEU A 86 21.16 22.62 -8.56
N LEU A 87 21.31 21.42 -9.11
CA LEU A 87 20.98 21.14 -10.51
C LEU A 87 19.45 21.07 -10.76
N PRO A 88 18.98 21.49 -11.95
CA PRO A 88 17.59 21.30 -12.37
C PRO A 88 17.21 19.81 -12.47
N VAL A 89 15.98 19.48 -12.10
CA VAL A 89 15.45 18.12 -12.08
C VAL A 89 14.24 18.03 -13.02
N LYS A 90 14.25 17.06 -13.94
CA LYS A 90 13.09 16.78 -14.80
C LYS A 90 12.17 15.75 -14.14
N ARG A 91 10.86 15.91 -14.32
CA ARG A 91 9.89 14.85 -14.01
C ARG A 91 9.82 13.78 -15.12
N ASN A 92 9.47 12.57 -14.71
CA ASN A 92 8.89 11.51 -15.53
C ASN A 92 7.39 11.45 -15.21
N VAL A 93 6.54 11.75 -16.21
CA VAL A 93 5.09 11.86 -16.06
C VAL A 93 4.44 10.61 -15.43
N THR A 94 5.00 9.43 -15.68
CA THR A 94 4.46 8.17 -15.15
C THR A 94 4.74 7.94 -13.66
N ARG A 95 5.64 8.73 -13.05
CA ARG A 95 6.09 8.58 -11.67
C ARG A 95 5.91 9.88 -10.90
N TRP A 96 4.85 9.97 -10.09
CA TRP A 96 4.54 11.22 -9.37
C TRP A 96 5.65 11.67 -8.41
N SER A 97 6.47 10.76 -7.87
CA SER A 97 7.63 11.11 -7.03
C SER A 97 8.65 11.99 -7.76
N SER A 98 8.79 11.82 -9.07
CA SER A 98 9.63 12.69 -9.89
C SER A 98 9.00 14.09 -10.10
N THR A 99 7.67 14.17 -10.13
CA THR A 99 6.95 15.45 -10.10
C THR A 99 7.20 16.16 -8.78
N PHE A 100 7.14 15.45 -7.64
CA PHE A 100 7.48 15.99 -6.33
C PHE A 100 8.91 16.56 -6.32
N ALA A 101 9.90 15.78 -6.73
CA ALA A 101 11.31 16.20 -6.76
C ALA A 101 11.55 17.42 -7.68
N MET A 102 10.87 17.47 -8.83
CA MET A 102 10.94 18.61 -9.75
C MET A 102 10.36 19.88 -9.13
N VAL A 103 9.16 19.81 -8.55
CA VAL A 103 8.51 20.98 -7.95
C VAL A 103 9.29 21.46 -6.72
N GLU A 104 9.77 20.53 -5.89
CA GLU A 104 10.65 20.86 -4.77
C GLU A 104 11.91 21.58 -5.25
N ARG A 105 12.57 21.04 -6.30
CA ARG A 105 13.77 21.66 -6.87
C ARG A 105 13.47 23.07 -7.36
N TYR A 106 12.40 23.23 -8.14
CA TYR A 106 11.95 24.53 -8.66
C TYR A 106 11.79 25.56 -7.55
N VAL A 107 11.07 25.20 -6.49
CA VAL A 107 10.81 26.11 -5.37
C VAL A 107 12.11 26.56 -4.71
N ARG A 108 13.07 25.65 -4.52
CA ARG A 108 14.37 25.95 -3.90
C ARG A 108 15.24 26.88 -4.74
N ILE A 109 15.31 26.65 -6.06
CA ILE A 109 16.24 27.40 -6.94
C ILE A 109 15.58 28.58 -7.66
N ARG A 110 14.31 28.88 -7.39
CA ARG A 110 13.54 29.88 -8.14
C ARG A 110 14.22 31.26 -8.21
N GLN A 111 14.82 31.72 -7.12
CA GLN A 111 15.48 33.02 -7.11
C GLN A 111 16.77 33.03 -7.94
N ASP A 112 17.47 31.91 -8.01
CA ASP A 112 18.67 31.77 -8.83
C ASP A 112 18.31 31.66 -10.32
N ILE A 113 17.22 30.97 -10.65
CA ILE A 113 16.69 30.92 -12.03
C ILE A 113 16.45 32.33 -12.58
N LYS A 114 15.95 33.27 -11.77
CA LYS A 114 15.71 34.66 -12.22
C LYS A 114 16.97 35.41 -12.68
N LYS A 115 18.16 34.93 -12.29
CA LYS A 115 19.43 35.52 -12.71
C LYS A 115 19.85 35.02 -14.10
N VAL A 116 19.21 33.96 -14.60
CA VAL A 116 19.44 33.39 -15.93
C VAL A 116 18.49 34.06 -16.93
N VAL A 117 18.93 35.17 -17.53
CA VAL A 117 18.11 36.00 -18.46
C VAL A 117 17.53 35.17 -19.61
N ALA A 118 18.28 34.21 -20.13
CA ALA A 118 17.88 33.38 -21.27
C ALA A 118 16.59 32.55 -21.05
N VAL A 119 16.14 32.36 -19.81
CA VAL A 119 14.92 31.61 -19.48
C VAL A 119 13.85 32.47 -18.81
N GLU A 120 14.00 33.80 -18.79
CA GLU A 120 13.11 34.72 -18.07
C GLU A 120 11.63 34.54 -18.42
N GLU A 121 11.32 34.43 -19.72
CA GLU A 121 9.94 34.25 -20.21
C GLU A 121 9.31 32.92 -19.80
N LEU A 122 10.14 31.93 -19.46
CA LEU A 122 9.70 30.59 -19.04
C LEU A 122 9.47 30.49 -17.53
N ILE A 123 9.87 31.50 -16.75
CA ILE A 123 9.69 31.48 -15.30
C ILE A 123 8.21 31.63 -14.97
N PRO A 124 7.58 30.69 -14.23
CA PRO A 124 6.19 30.82 -13.84
C PRO A 124 5.94 32.15 -13.11
N THR A 125 4.93 32.88 -13.60
CA THR A 125 4.53 34.19 -13.07
C THR A 125 4.21 34.12 -11.57
N GLY A 126 4.20 35.26 -10.88
CA GLY A 126 3.92 35.29 -9.43
C GLY A 126 2.61 34.57 -9.05
N GLY A 127 1.56 34.69 -9.87
CA GLY A 127 0.30 33.97 -9.67
C GLY A 127 0.43 32.46 -9.82
N LYS A 128 1.10 32.00 -10.89
CA LYS A 128 1.36 30.57 -11.12
C LYS A 128 2.27 29.97 -10.06
N HIS A 129 3.28 30.71 -9.61
CA HIS A 129 4.17 30.30 -8.52
C HIS A 129 3.40 30.09 -7.20
N ARG A 130 2.47 30.98 -6.84
CA ARG A 130 1.62 30.77 -5.66
C ARG A 130 0.77 29.51 -5.76
N LYS A 131 0.21 29.22 -6.94
CA LYS A 131 -0.52 27.97 -7.20
C LYS A 131 0.39 26.74 -7.06
N LEU A 132 1.63 26.83 -7.55
CA LEU A 132 2.64 25.77 -7.37
C LEU A 132 3.00 25.53 -5.91
N LEU A 133 3.15 26.59 -5.10
CA LEU A 133 3.42 26.45 -3.67
C LEU A 133 2.24 25.77 -2.95
N ALA A 134 1.01 26.18 -3.24
CA ALA A 134 -0.18 25.52 -2.68
C ALA A 134 -0.25 24.05 -3.08
N LEU A 135 -0.01 23.73 -4.36
CA LEU A 135 0.07 22.35 -4.83
C LEU A 135 1.20 21.58 -4.13
N PHE A 136 2.37 22.20 -3.94
CA PHE A 136 3.53 21.56 -3.33
C PHE A 136 3.25 21.11 -1.90
N GLU A 137 2.48 21.86 -1.11
CA GLU A 137 2.07 21.43 0.24
C GLU A 137 1.20 20.17 0.22
N HIS A 138 0.34 20.03 -0.80
CA HIS A 138 -0.44 18.80 -0.98
C HIS A 138 0.43 17.61 -1.41
N ILE A 139 1.35 17.81 -2.36
CA ILE A 139 2.25 16.73 -2.80
C ILE A 139 3.24 16.32 -1.69
N LYS A 140 3.67 17.24 -0.81
CA LYS A 140 4.42 16.89 0.42
C LYS A 140 3.63 15.97 1.33
N THR A 141 2.33 16.22 1.50
CA THR A 141 1.46 15.32 2.27
C THR A 141 1.47 13.92 1.64
N PHE A 142 1.41 13.82 0.32
CA PHE A 142 1.46 12.54 -0.38
C PHE A 142 2.81 11.84 -0.25
N GLU A 143 3.91 12.57 -0.30
CA GLU A 143 5.26 12.07 -0.03
C GLU A 143 5.38 11.46 1.36
N ASN A 144 4.85 12.13 2.38
CA ASN A 144 4.86 11.61 3.74
C ASN A 144 4.01 10.34 3.88
N VAL A 145 2.85 10.27 3.23
CA VAL A 145 2.05 9.05 3.20
C VAL A 145 2.78 7.93 2.47
N CYS A 146 3.38 8.19 1.30
CA CYS A 146 4.16 7.21 0.56
C CYS A 146 5.29 6.62 1.41
N LYS A 147 6.06 7.47 2.08
CA LYS A 147 7.11 7.05 3.01
C LYS A 147 6.56 6.24 4.18
N ARG A 148 5.39 6.60 4.70
CA ARG A 148 4.73 5.81 5.76
C ARG A 148 4.32 4.44 5.22
N LEU A 149 3.71 4.35 4.03
CA LEU A 149 3.30 3.09 3.41
C LEU A 149 4.47 2.12 3.17
N GLN A 150 5.66 2.66 2.93
CA GLN A 150 6.87 1.87 2.65
C GLN A 150 7.56 1.32 3.91
N ARG A 151 7.17 1.72 5.12
CA ARG A 151 7.82 1.21 6.34
C ARG A 151 7.37 -0.19 6.68
N ASP A 152 8.30 -1.02 7.12
CA ASP A 152 8.07 -2.41 7.56
C ASP A 152 7.02 -2.53 8.67
N GLU A 153 6.92 -1.53 9.56
CA GLU A 153 5.93 -1.57 10.64
C GLU A 153 4.49 -1.24 10.19
N THR A 154 4.28 -0.88 8.92
CA THR A 154 2.94 -0.56 8.40
C THR A 154 2.17 -1.85 8.17
N ASN A 155 0.98 -1.99 8.75
CA ASN A 155 0.11 -3.13 8.48
C ASN A 155 -1.10 -2.72 7.61
N MET A 156 -1.92 -3.68 7.19
CA MET A 156 -3.09 -3.42 6.32
C MET A 156 -4.13 -2.50 6.98
N ALA A 157 -4.27 -2.52 8.31
CA ALA A 157 -5.19 -1.60 9.00
C ALA A 157 -4.67 -0.17 8.99
N ASP A 158 -3.36 0.04 9.16
CA ASP A 158 -2.73 1.36 9.02
C ASP A 158 -2.93 1.92 7.61
N VAL A 159 -2.71 1.10 6.57
CA VAL A 159 -2.96 1.51 5.17
C VAL A 159 -4.41 1.92 4.96
N ARG A 160 -5.35 1.13 5.49
CA ARG A 160 -6.78 1.45 5.39
C ARG A 160 -7.09 2.80 6.05
N LEU A 161 -6.57 3.05 7.24
CA LEU A 161 -6.73 4.32 7.96
C LEU A 161 -6.14 5.50 7.18
N LEU A 162 -4.93 5.35 6.65
CA LEU A 162 -4.27 6.39 5.83
C LEU A 162 -5.10 6.70 4.57
N PHE A 163 -5.58 5.67 3.89
CA PHE A 163 -6.40 5.82 2.69
C PHE A 163 -7.76 6.44 2.99
N ASP A 164 -8.44 6.06 4.07
CA ASP A 164 -9.72 6.65 4.46
C ASP A 164 -9.56 8.14 4.82
N SER A 165 -8.50 8.48 5.56
CA SER A 165 -8.14 9.87 5.85
C SER A 165 -7.89 10.67 4.56
N LEU A 166 -7.13 10.11 3.62
CA LEU A 166 -6.88 10.74 2.32
C LEU A 166 -8.14 10.91 1.49
N VAL A 167 -9.04 9.93 1.46
CA VAL A 167 -10.32 10.04 0.74
C VAL A 167 -11.21 11.12 1.35
N GLY A 168 -11.20 11.26 2.68
CA GLY A 168 -11.91 12.35 3.37
C GLY A 168 -11.37 13.73 2.98
N LYS A 169 -10.05 13.88 2.89
CA LYS A 169 -9.40 15.17 2.52
C LYS A 169 -9.37 15.44 1.02
N TYR A 170 -9.29 14.38 0.20
CA TYR A 170 -9.13 14.42 -1.25
C TYR A 170 -10.12 13.45 -1.92
N PRO A 171 -11.40 13.82 -2.05
CA PRO A 171 -12.45 12.91 -2.54
C PRO A 171 -12.15 12.28 -3.92
N VAL A 172 -11.42 13.00 -4.79
CA VAL A 172 -11.00 12.52 -6.12
C VAL A 172 -10.14 11.25 -6.07
N MET A 173 -9.43 11.01 -4.96
CA MET A 173 -8.62 9.80 -4.76
C MET A 173 -9.46 8.55 -4.46
N GLY A 174 -10.75 8.72 -4.12
CA GLY A 174 -11.64 7.64 -3.71
C GLY A 174 -11.83 6.53 -4.74
N GLU A 175 -11.69 6.84 -6.03
CA GLU A 175 -11.80 5.86 -7.13
C GLU A 175 -10.84 4.68 -6.96
N HIS A 176 -9.64 4.93 -6.40
CA HIS A 176 -8.59 3.91 -6.22
C HIS A 176 -8.38 3.52 -4.76
N LEU A 177 -8.63 4.44 -3.83
CA LEU A 177 -8.29 4.24 -2.43
C LEU A 177 -9.41 3.62 -1.60
N LYS A 178 -10.70 3.75 -1.98
CA LYS A 178 -11.81 3.16 -1.20
C LYS A 178 -11.69 1.64 -1.09
N SER A 179 -12.22 1.07 0.00
CA SER A 179 -12.26 -0.40 0.20
C SER A 179 -13.05 -1.12 -0.89
N ALA A 180 -14.13 -0.51 -1.38
CA ALA A 180 -14.95 -1.02 -2.48
C ALA A 180 -14.48 -0.55 -3.88
N ALA A 181 -13.28 0.00 -3.99
CA ALA A 181 -12.74 0.40 -5.29
C ALA A 181 -12.60 -0.82 -6.21
N LYS A 182 -13.03 -0.71 -7.47
CA LYS A 182 -13.01 -1.80 -8.47
C LYS A 182 -11.60 -2.37 -8.72
N ILE A 183 -10.57 -1.64 -8.30
CA ILE A 183 -9.19 -2.09 -8.36
C ILE A 183 -8.91 -3.27 -7.42
N ALA A 184 -9.63 -3.44 -6.31
CA ALA A 184 -9.38 -4.54 -5.37
C ALA A 184 -9.90 -5.87 -5.96
N HIS A 185 -9.00 -6.84 -6.16
CA HIS A 185 -9.34 -8.14 -6.75
C HIS A 185 -10.07 -9.05 -5.76
N THR A 186 -9.62 -9.08 -4.50
CA THR A 186 -10.22 -9.89 -3.44
C THR A 186 -10.72 -9.03 -2.27
N PRO A 187 -11.76 -8.19 -2.49
CA PRO A 187 -12.17 -7.16 -1.53
C PRO A 187 -12.63 -7.73 -0.18
N ALA A 188 -13.29 -8.89 -0.17
CA ALA A 188 -13.70 -9.57 1.06
C ALA A 188 -12.49 -10.13 1.85
N PHE A 189 -11.42 -10.53 1.17
CA PHE A 189 -10.18 -10.95 1.82
C PHE A 189 -9.49 -9.74 2.45
N GLU A 190 -9.20 -8.69 1.67
CA GLU A 190 -8.55 -7.47 2.17
C GLU A 190 -9.31 -6.85 3.37
N ALA A 191 -10.64 -6.70 3.26
CA ALA A 191 -11.48 -6.18 4.34
C ALA A 191 -11.48 -7.10 5.57
N GLY A 192 -11.52 -8.41 5.36
CA GLY A 192 -11.40 -9.41 6.42
C GLY A 192 -10.09 -9.28 7.17
N VAL A 193 -8.96 -9.14 6.47
CA VAL A 193 -7.63 -8.96 7.08
C VAL A 193 -7.61 -7.73 7.99
N VAL A 194 -8.10 -6.58 7.51
CA VAL A 194 -8.17 -5.35 8.30
C VAL A 194 -9.01 -5.56 9.57
N LYS A 195 -10.14 -6.24 9.46
CA LYS A 195 -11.00 -6.54 10.62
C LYS A 195 -10.36 -7.50 11.61
N VAL A 196 -9.60 -8.50 11.14
CA VAL A 196 -8.84 -9.41 12.00
C VAL A 196 -7.78 -8.64 12.79
N ILE A 197 -7.03 -7.73 12.15
CA ILE A 197 -6.05 -6.88 12.83
C ILE A 197 -6.73 -6.01 13.89
N ASN A 198 -7.86 -5.39 13.55
CA ASN A 198 -8.64 -4.54 14.45
C ASN A 198 -9.51 -5.31 15.46
N ARG A 199 -9.45 -6.64 15.49
CA ARG A 199 -10.28 -7.51 16.36
C ARG A 199 -11.79 -7.21 16.25
N SER A 200 -12.24 -6.92 15.03
CA SER A 200 -13.63 -6.59 14.71
C SER A 200 -14.39 -7.79 14.17
N ALA A 201 -15.72 -7.75 14.25
CA ALA A 201 -16.59 -8.82 13.75
C ALA A 201 -16.51 -8.94 12.21
N LEU A 202 -16.38 -10.18 11.74
CA LEU A 202 -16.35 -10.52 10.32
C LEU A 202 -17.75 -10.83 9.80
N SER A 203 -18.02 -10.43 8.57
CA SER A 203 -19.17 -10.86 7.79
C SER A 203 -19.00 -12.30 7.29
N THR A 204 -20.08 -12.89 6.78
CA THR A 204 -20.06 -14.24 6.18
C THR A 204 -19.10 -14.32 5.00
N ALA A 205 -19.06 -13.30 4.14
CA ALA A 205 -18.17 -13.25 2.98
C ALA A 205 -16.69 -13.18 3.41
N GLU A 206 -16.36 -12.33 4.39
CA GLU A 206 -15.00 -12.19 4.93
C GLU A 206 -14.56 -13.48 5.65
N THR A 207 -15.45 -14.10 6.42
CA THR A 207 -15.19 -15.39 7.10
C THR A 207 -14.89 -16.48 6.09
N THR A 208 -15.64 -16.52 4.99
CA THR A 208 -15.42 -17.47 3.89
C THR A 208 -14.07 -17.23 3.21
N ALA A 209 -13.73 -15.98 2.91
CA ALA A 209 -12.46 -15.60 2.29
C ALA A 209 -11.24 -15.93 3.19
N LEU A 210 -11.40 -15.85 4.51
CA LEU A 210 -10.33 -16.13 5.48
C LEU A 210 -10.29 -17.59 5.97
N LYS A 211 -11.17 -18.48 5.47
CA LYS A 211 -11.32 -19.85 5.97
C LYS A 211 -10.02 -20.65 6.02
N ARG A 212 -9.10 -20.43 5.06
CA ARG A 212 -7.79 -21.10 4.98
C ARG A 212 -6.81 -20.68 6.09
N PHE A 213 -7.07 -19.55 6.75
CA PHE A 213 -6.19 -18.93 7.74
C PHE A 213 -6.68 -19.10 9.18
N VAL A 214 -7.77 -19.85 9.40
CA VAL A 214 -8.25 -20.18 10.74
C VAL A 214 -7.32 -21.22 11.36
N VAL A 215 -6.77 -20.92 12.54
CA VAL A 215 -6.02 -21.89 13.34
C VAL A 215 -7.02 -22.94 13.84
N LYS A 216 -6.85 -24.19 13.40
CA LYS A 216 -7.56 -25.31 14.03
C LYS A 216 -6.89 -25.56 15.37
N ASP A 217 -7.64 -25.50 16.47
CA ASP A 217 -7.12 -25.97 17.77
C ASP A 217 -6.85 -27.48 17.67
N THR A 218 -5.59 -27.84 17.42
CA THR A 218 -5.13 -29.23 17.51
C THR A 218 -4.83 -29.57 18.97
N THR A 219 -5.85 -29.53 19.81
CA THR A 219 -5.86 -30.27 21.09
C THR A 219 -7.27 -30.79 21.36
N GLY A 220 -7.70 -31.75 20.55
CA GLY A 220 -8.65 -32.75 21.01
C GLY A 220 -7.97 -33.70 22.01
N LYS A 221 -7.58 -33.20 23.19
CA LYS A 221 -7.56 -34.10 24.35
C LYS A 221 -9.01 -34.14 24.82
N LYS A 222 -9.65 -35.31 24.67
CA LYS A 222 -10.92 -35.62 25.32
C LYS A 222 -10.86 -35.07 26.74
N ARG A 223 -11.66 -34.06 27.05
CA ARG A 223 -12.01 -33.75 28.42
C ARG A 223 -12.74 -35.00 28.90
N GLU A 224 -12.17 -35.76 29.83
CA GLU A 224 -12.98 -36.68 30.62
C GLU A 224 -14.13 -35.85 31.19
N GLU A 225 -15.37 -36.26 30.89
CA GLU A 225 -16.55 -35.76 31.59
C GLU A 225 -16.37 -36.11 33.06
N ARG A 226 -15.91 -35.12 33.83
CA ARG A 226 -16.02 -35.18 35.28
C ARG A 226 -17.50 -34.94 35.59
N GLU A 227 -18.17 -35.93 36.16
CA GLU A 227 -19.55 -35.79 36.63
C GLU A 227 -19.69 -34.48 37.41
N GLU A 228 -20.54 -33.59 36.90
CA GLU A 228 -20.84 -32.32 37.53
C GLU A 228 -21.80 -32.58 38.71
N ASP A 229 -21.36 -32.29 39.93
CA ASP A 229 -22.21 -32.36 41.13
C ASP A 229 -23.43 -31.42 41.01
N TYR A 230 -24.57 -31.86 41.54
CA TYR A 230 -25.90 -31.24 41.44
C TYR A 230 -25.92 -29.76 41.83
N ALA A 231 -25.05 -29.35 42.77
CA ALA A 231 -24.87 -27.95 43.16
C ALA A 231 -24.39 -27.04 42.00
N SER A 232 -23.63 -27.59 41.05
CA SER A 232 -23.08 -26.87 39.89
C SER A 232 -24.13 -26.64 38.80
N MET A 233 -25.09 -27.56 38.64
CA MET A 233 -26.21 -27.43 37.68
C MET A 233 -27.17 -26.29 38.06
N LEU A 234 -27.41 -26.09 39.37
CA LEU A 234 -28.32 -25.05 39.85
C LEU A 234 -27.79 -23.62 39.63
N LEU A 235 -26.45 -23.44 39.58
CA LEU A 235 -25.83 -22.14 39.37
C LEU A 235 -25.75 -21.71 37.89
N GLN A 236 -25.88 -22.64 36.95
CA GLN A 236 -25.82 -22.34 35.50
C GLN A 236 -27.14 -21.79 34.92
N GLY A 237 -28.27 -21.93 35.63
CA GLY A 237 -29.60 -21.56 35.14
C GLY A 237 -29.88 -20.06 34.89
N LYS A 238 -28.90 -19.17 35.06
CA LYS A 238 -29.09 -17.71 34.90
C LYS A 238 -28.09 -16.96 34.02
N LYS A 239 -27.18 -17.63 33.31
CA LYS A 239 -26.29 -16.94 32.35
C LYS A 239 -26.46 -17.51 30.95
N LYS A 240 -27.16 -16.76 30.09
CA LYS A 240 -27.05 -16.90 28.63
C LYS A 240 -25.56 -16.88 28.27
N LYS A 241 -24.99 -18.05 27.97
CA LYS A 241 -23.68 -18.16 27.33
C LYS A 241 -23.83 -17.66 25.90
N THR A 242 -23.58 -16.39 25.66
CA THR A 242 -23.26 -15.90 24.32
C THR A 242 -21.84 -16.39 24.02
N SER A 243 -21.74 -17.58 23.42
CA SER A 243 -20.46 -18.14 22.96
C SER A 243 -19.99 -17.36 21.73
N SER A 244 -19.38 -16.19 21.93
CA SER A 244 -18.53 -15.59 20.91
C SER A 244 -17.20 -16.36 20.91
N SER A 245 -17.15 -17.52 20.25
CA SER A 245 -15.86 -18.13 19.94
C SER A 245 -15.22 -17.28 18.84
N THR A 246 -14.39 -16.31 19.24
CA THR A 246 -13.64 -15.51 18.28
C THR A 246 -12.61 -16.43 17.64
N ALA A 247 -12.80 -16.80 16.38
CA ALA A 247 -11.87 -17.65 15.65
C ALA A 247 -10.46 -17.04 15.68
N ARG A 248 -9.45 -17.85 15.97
CA ARG A 248 -8.05 -17.42 16.01
C ARG A 248 -7.46 -17.55 14.61
N TYR A 249 -6.89 -16.47 14.08
CA TYR A 249 -6.29 -16.45 12.74
C TYR A 249 -4.76 -16.56 12.81
N VAL A 250 -4.15 -17.16 11.79
CA VAL A 250 -2.70 -17.33 11.68
C VAL A 250 -2.03 -15.95 11.62
N GLN A 251 -0.90 -15.78 12.34
CA GLN A 251 -0.14 -14.51 12.38
C GLN A 251 0.23 -13.96 11.00
N LEU A 252 0.37 -14.82 9.99
CA LEU A 252 0.65 -14.44 8.61
C LEU A 252 -0.35 -13.42 8.04
N VAL A 253 -1.63 -13.50 8.45
CA VAL A 253 -2.66 -12.54 8.02
C VAL A 253 -2.42 -11.15 8.60
N GLN A 254 -1.75 -11.04 9.75
CA GLN A 254 -1.46 -9.79 10.42
C GLN A 254 -0.15 -9.13 9.94
N LEU A 255 0.66 -9.87 9.17
CA LEU A 255 2.01 -9.50 8.75
C LEU A 255 2.11 -9.39 7.22
N ILE A 256 1.03 -9.01 6.54
CA ILE A 256 1.04 -8.75 5.10
C ILE A 256 2.05 -7.62 4.83
N PRO A 257 3.18 -7.89 4.14
CA PRO A 257 4.17 -6.86 3.87
C PRO A 257 3.62 -5.86 2.86
N HIS A 258 3.91 -4.57 3.05
CA HIS A 258 3.69 -3.58 2.00
C HIS A 258 4.91 -3.54 1.09
N LEU A 259 4.67 -3.74 -0.20
CA LEU A 259 5.72 -3.71 -1.20
C LEU A 259 6.17 -2.28 -1.49
N GLU A 260 7.46 -2.01 -1.26
CA GLU A 260 8.11 -0.75 -1.60
C GLU A 260 8.18 -0.51 -3.12
N HIS A 261 8.18 -1.59 -3.92
CA HIS A 261 8.42 -1.53 -5.36
C HIS A 261 7.25 -2.01 -6.22
N PRO A 262 6.85 -1.24 -7.27
CA PRO A 262 5.72 -1.55 -8.15
C PRO A 262 5.97 -2.73 -9.11
N ARG A 263 7.04 -3.51 -8.92
CA ARG A 263 7.40 -4.67 -9.74
C ARG A 263 7.66 -5.94 -8.95
N ALA A 264 7.77 -5.85 -7.62
CA ALA A 264 7.92 -7.02 -6.79
C ALA A 264 6.54 -7.63 -6.56
N THR A 265 6.37 -8.90 -6.89
CA THR A 265 5.24 -9.70 -6.42
C THR A 265 5.78 -10.55 -5.27
N VAL A 266 5.30 -10.30 -4.06
CA VAL A 266 5.69 -11.09 -2.88
C VAL A 266 4.65 -12.15 -2.61
N PHE A 267 5.12 -13.38 -2.47
CA PHE A 267 4.31 -14.50 -2.07
C PHE A 267 4.43 -14.69 -0.57
N ALA A 268 3.30 -14.61 0.13
CA ALA A 268 3.25 -14.98 1.53
C ALA A 268 3.03 -16.49 1.63
N VAL A 269 4.08 -17.20 2.03
CA VAL A 269 4.06 -18.65 2.17
C VAL A 269 3.71 -19.00 3.61
N GLN A 270 2.59 -19.71 3.79
CA GLN A 270 2.21 -20.35 5.04
C GLN A 270 2.77 -21.77 5.08
N ALA A 271 3.82 -21.99 5.88
CA ALA A 271 4.28 -23.34 6.17
C ALA A 271 3.15 -24.15 6.85
N ARG A 272 2.89 -25.37 6.38
CA ARG A 272 2.08 -26.33 7.16
C ARG A 272 2.90 -26.67 8.41
N SER A 273 2.32 -26.41 9.57
CA SER A 273 2.91 -26.55 10.90
C SER A 273 3.30 -27.98 11.24
N ASP A 274 4.49 -28.18 11.82
CA ASP A 274 4.72 -29.15 12.90
C ASP A 274 5.78 -28.72 13.93
N THR A 275 6.31 -27.49 13.87
CA THR A 275 7.22 -26.97 14.90
C THR A 275 6.84 -25.54 15.28
N SER A 276 6.97 -25.25 16.57
CA SER A 276 6.40 -24.16 17.37
C SER A 276 6.80 -22.71 17.02
N THR A 277 7.18 -22.41 15.77
CA THR A 277 7.49 -21.05 15.31
C THR A 277 7.20 -20.90 13.81
N PRO A 278 6.24 -20.04 13.39
CA PRO A 278 6.07 -19.73 11.97
C PRO A 278 7.29 -18.94 11.46
N ARG A 279 8.03 -19.50 10.51
CA ARG A 279 9.05 -18.75 9.76
C ARG A 279 8.38 -18.07 8.58
N HIS A 280 8.55 -16.75 8.53
CA HIS A 280 8.16 -15.89 7.42
C HIS A 280 9.23 -15.99 6.34
N ASP A 281 8.93 -16.68 5.24
CA ASP A 281 9.78 -16.63 4.05
C ASP A 281 9.01 -15.83 2.99
N ALA A 282 9.37 -14.55 2.84
CA ALA A 282 8.92 -13.74 1.71
C ALA A 282 9.70 -14.19 0.48
N CYS A 283 9.03 -14.84 -0.48
CA CYS A 283 9.64 -15.12 -1.78
C CYS A 283 9.45 -13.87 -2.65
N GLU A 284 10.52 -13.10 -2.84
CA GLU A 284 10.53 -11.89 -3.66
C GLU A 284 10.81 -12.20 -5.14
N PHE A 285 10.29 -11.35 -6.02
CA PHE A 285 10.50 -11.33 -7.48
C PHE A 285 11.07 -9.98 -7.91
#